data_AF-A0A3Q0S456-F1
#
_entry.id   AF-A0A3Q0S456-F1
#
_cell.length_a   1.000
_cell.length_b   1.000
_cell.length_c   1.000
_cell.angle_alpha   90.00
_cell.angle_beta   90.00
_cell.angle_gamma   90.00
#
_symmetry.space_group_name_H-M   'P 1'
#
loop_
_entity.id
_entity.type
_entity.pdbx_description
1 polymer ?
#
loop_
_entity_poly.entity_id
_entity_poly.type
_entity_poly.pdbx_seq_one_letter_code
_entity_poly.pdbx_strand_id
1 'polypeptide(L)'
;MEDLIPLVNRLQDALSSVGESCNLHLPQIAVVGGQSAGKSSVLENFVVITQVRKLIQMLFCSIYLQPAPDGSVVSDCASCSPTFFLLPFLKRSKMAFLFSQKQSEIIFRKQFSAFMLLNLTLVDLPGITKVPVGDQPTDIEYQIRDMIMQYICKENCLILAVTPANTDLANSDALKLAKDVDPQGLRTIGVITKLDLMDEGTNARQILENKLLPLRRGYIGVVNRSQKDIDGKKDIQESLKAEKKFFLSHPAYKHMAEKMGTPYLQRILNQQLTNHIRDTLPAFRSHLQSQFLALKKEAEDYLHYNPDDPTRRTKTLLQLVQHFAVDFEKLIEGSGDKVDTVNLSGGARINRIFHERFPYELIKMESDEGKLRKEINYAIRNTHGLFTPDTAFEAIVKKQISRLKEPCIKFIDMLSSFPKLRDETEKIVTTEIQELESKSFQVLLLIDIQLAYINTKHEDFVGFTK
;
A
#
# COMPACT_ATOMS: atom_id res chain seq x y z
N MET A 1 -33.85 14.11 -0.76
CA MET A 1 -33.11 12.87 -1.11
C MET A 1 -32.27 13.06 -2.37
N GLU A 2 -32.76 13.84 -3.33
CA GLU A 2 -32.08 14.19 -4.58
C GLU A 2 -30.75 14.95 -4.36
N ASP A 3 -30.58 15.58 -3.19
CA ASP A 3 -29.41 16.42 -2.85
C ASP A 3 -28.22 15.66 -2.25
N LEU A 4 -28.33 14.35 -1.99
CA LEU A 4 -27.24 13.59 -1.34
C LEU A 4 -25.99 13.48 -2.21
N ILE A 5 -26.18 13.25 -3.51
CA ILE A 5 -25.06 13.15 -4.46
C ILE A 5 -24.41 14.52 -4.69
N PRO A 6 -25.17 15.63 -4.93
CA PRO A 6 -24.62 16.98 -4.93
C PRO A 6 -23.85 17.35 -3.65
N LEU A 7 -24.32 16.93 -2.47
CA LEU A 7 -23.61 17.13 -1.21
C LEU A 7 -22.24 16.43 -1.21
N VAL A 8 -22.20 15.15 -1.59
CA VAL A 8 -20.93 14.38 -1.65
C VAL A 8 -19.98 14.97 -2.69
N ASN A 9 -20.49 15.44 -3.83
CA ASN A 9 -19.67 16.12 -4.85
C ASN A 9 -19.02 17.39 -4.29
N ARG A 10 -19.78 18.25 -3.60
CA ARG A 10 -19.23 19.44 -2.93
C ARG A 10 -18.17 19.10 -1.88
N LEU A 11 -18.36 18.00 -1.15
CA LEU A 11 -17.35 17.50 -0.21
C LEU A 11 -16.09 17.02 -0.95
N GLN A 12 -16.23 16.31 -2.08
CA GLN A 12 -15.10 15.89 -2.92
C GLN A 12 -14.34 17.10 -3.46
N ASP A 13 -15.02 18.18 -3.82
CA ASP A 13 -14.41 19.42 -4.32
C ASP A 13 -13.67 20.17 -3.21
N ALA A 14 -14.30 20.32 -2.04
CA ALA A 14 -13.67 20.93 -0.88
C ALA A 14 -12.38 20.18 -0.49
N LEU A 15 -12.42 18.85 -0.44
CA LEU A 15 -11.25 18.03 -0.11
C LEU A 15 -10.13 18.11 -1.14
N SER A 16 -10.46 18.18 -2.43
CA SER A 16 -9.43 18.32 -3.46
C SER A 16 -8.76 19.68 -3.48
N SER A 17 -9.44 20.73 -3.00
CA SER A 17 -8.84 22.06 -2.90
C SER A 17 -7.78 22.19 -1.79
N VAL A 18 -7.77 21.27 -0.83
CA VAL A 18 -6.92 21.30 0.37
C VAL A 18 -5.61 20.52 0.21
N GLY A 19 -5.40 19.80 -0.90
CA GLY A 19 -4.20 18.99 -1.14
C GLY A 19 -4.23 17.60 -0.49
N GLU A 20 -3.33 16.71 -0.94
CA GLU A 20 -3.34 15.23 -0.79
C GLU A 20 -3.35 14.65 0.65
N SER A 21 -3.36 15.47 1.71
CA SER A 21 -3.24 14.99 3.09
C SER A 21 -4.54 14.51 3.73
N CYS A 22 -5.70 14.72 3.10
CA CYS A 22 -6.99 14.29 3.63
C CYS A 22 -7.43 12.93 3.06
N ASN A 23 -7.10 11.83 3.76
CA ASN A 23 -7.56 10.46 3.47
C ASN A 23 -9.05 10.24 3.78
N LEU A 24 -9.93 11.10 3.26
CA LEU A 24 -11.37 11.03 3.51
C LEU A 24 -12.05 10.23 2.40
N HIS A 25 -12.47 9.02 2.76
CA HIS A 25 -13.05 8.05 1.83
C HIS A 25 -14.55 8.32 1.61
N LEU A 26 -14.82 9.17 0.62
CA LEU A 26 -16.18 9.49 0.22
C LEU A 26 -16.82 8.33 -0.58
N PRO A 27 -18.14 8.12 -0.42
CA PRO A 27 -18.84 7.07 -1.15
C PRO A 27 -18.83 7.34 -2.65
N GLN A 28 -18.40 6.36 -3.44
CA GLN A 28 -18.21 6.50 -4.89
C GLN A 28 -18.40 5.16 -5.60
N ILE A 29 -18.62 5.20 -6.92
CA ILE A 29 -18.63 4.00 -7.77
C ILE A 29 -17.32 3.95 -8.56
N ALA A 30 -16.57 2.86 -8.43
CA ALA A 30 -15.38 2.59 -9.24
C ALA A 30 -15.69 1.61 -10.37
N VAL A 31 -15.35 1.96 -11.60
CA VAL A 31 -15.55 1.12 -12.79
C VAL A 31 -14.32 0.27 -13.03
N VAL A 32 -14.46 -1.05 -12.91
CA VAL A 32 -13.37 -2.02 -13.07
C VAL A 32 -13.67 -2.95 -14.23
N GLY A 33 -12.65 -3.27 -15.03
CA GLY A 33 -12.80 -4.21 -16.14
C GLY A 33 -11.55 -4.31 -16.98
N GLY A 34 -11.40 -5.43 -17.70
CA GLY A 34 -10.29 -5.62 -18.63
C GLY A 34 -10.23 -4.55 -19.73
N GLN A 35 -9.10 -4.49 -20.43
CA GLN A 35 -8.99 -3.69 -21.64
C GLN A 35 -10.09 -4.10 -22.63
N SER A 36 -10.74 -3.12 -23.27
CA SER A 36 -11.80 -3.37 -24.26
C SER A 36 -13.06 -4.09 -23.75
N ALA A 37 -13.24 -4.24 -22.43
CA ALA A 37 -14.47 -4.76 -21.82
C ALA A 37 -15.71 -3.86 -22.05
N GLY A 38 -15.51 -2.66 -22.59
CA GLY A 38 -16.60 -1.71 -22.89
C GLY A 38 -16.88 -0.69 -21.80
N LYS A 39 -16.00 -0.53 -20.79
CA LYS A 39 -16.12 0.48 -19.71
C LYS A 39 -16.46 1.88 -20.24
N SER A 40 -15.62 2.38 -21.13
CA SER A 40 -15.77 3.71 -21.73
C SER A 40 -17.08 3.84 -22.51
N SER A 41 -17.51 2.79 -23.20
CA SER A 41 -18.78 2.79 -23.93
C SER A 41 -20.00 2.81 -23.01
N VAL A 42 -19.94 2.13 -21.86
CA VAL A 42 -20.98 2.23 -20.82
C VAL A 42 -21.06 3.66 -20.29
N LEU A 43 -19.92 4.27 -19.99
CA LEU A 43 -19.85 5.65 -19.52
C LEU A 43 -20.32 6.66 -20.58
N GLU A 44 -19.95 6.49 -21.84
CA GLU A 44 -20.39 7.33 -22.96
C GLU A 44 -21.91 7.32 -23.13
N ASN A 45 -22.54 6.17 -22.98
CA ASN A 45 -23.99 6.07 -23.03
C ASN A 45 -24.67 6.83 -21.89
N PHE A 46 -23.96 7.11 -20.78
CA PHE A 46 -24.47 7.92 -19.69
C PHE A 46 -24.41 9.42 -19.98
N VAL A 47 -23.30 9.89 -20.55
CA VAL A 47 -23.08 11.33 -20.74
C VAL A 47 -23.87 11.89 -21.94
N VAL A 48 -24.33 11.04 -22.87
CA VAL A 48 -25.06 11.45 -24.10
C VAL A 48 -24.23 12.42 -24.97
N ILE A 49 -22.90 12.46 -24.80
CA ILE A 49 -22.00 13.33 -25.54
C ILE A 49 -20.97 12.46 -26.27
N THR A 50 -20.94 12.52 -27.59
CA THR A 50 -20.04 11.74 -28.46
C THR A 50 -18.57 12.17 -28.32
N GLN A 51 -18.30 13.39 -27.85
CA GLN A 51 -16.93 13.94 -27.73
C GLN A 51 -16.10 13.32 -26.59
N VAL A 52 -16.70 12.52 -25.72
CA VAL A 52 -16.01 11.97 -24.54
C VAL A 52 -15.04 10.83 -24.93
N ARG A 53 -15.21 10.23 -26.12
CA ARG A 53 -14.46 9.08 -26.64
C ARG A 53 -12.95 9.32 -26.80
N LYS A 54 -12.54 10.54 -27.16
CA LYS A 54 -11.10 10.88 -27.31
C LYS A 54 -10.39 11.10 -25.97
N LEU A 55 -11.13 11.27 -24.88
CA LEU A 55 -10.58 11.64 -23.57
C LEU A 55 -10.58 10.48 -22.56
N ILE A 56 -11.53 9.55 -22.66
CA ILE A 56 -11.66 8.42 -21.73
C ILE A 56 -10.72 7.25 -22.10
N GLN A 57 -10.29 7.15 -23.35
CA GLN A 57 -9.66 5.92 -23.86
C GLN A 57 -8.28 5.58 -23.25
N MET A 58 -7.67 6.46 -22.44
CA MET A 58 -6.30 6.27 -21.95
C MET A 58 -5.98 6.92 -20.58
N LEU A 59 -6.96 7.40 -19.81
CA LEU A 59 -6.67 8.24 -18.64
C LEU A 59 -7.51 7.85 -17.41
N PHE A 60 -6.84 7.74 -16.26
CA PHE A 60 -7.44 7.69 -14.94
C PHE A 60 -8.28 8.95 -14.70
N CYS A 61 -9.61 8.84 -14.55
CA CYS A 61 -10.48 10.01 -14.50
C CYS A 61 -11.68 9.83 -13.56
N SER A 62 -11.94 10.82 -12.71
CA SER A 62 -13.19 10.94 -11.97
C SER A 62 -14.20 11.75 -12.78
N ILE A 63 -15.34 11.14 -13.08
CA ILE A 63 -16.41 11.69 -13.90
C ILE A 63 -17.61 11.99 -13.01
N TYR A 64 -18.02 13.26 -13.04
CA TYR A 64 -19.18 13.77 -12.32
C TYR A 64 -20.28 14.09 -13.32
N LEU A 65 -21.44 13.45 -13.15
CA LEU A 65 -22.63 13.70 -13.96
C LEU A 65 -23.66 14.40 -13.09
N GLN A 66 -24.12 15.57 -13.54
CA GLN A 66 -25.15 16.36 -12.85
C GLN A 66 -26.21 16.83 -13.86
N PRO A 67 -27.48 16.96 -13.47
CA PRO A 67 -28.51 17.57 -14.32
C PRO A 67 -28.29 19.08 -14.44
N ALA A 68 -28.38 19.60 -15.67
CA ALA A 68 -28.40 21.03 -15.95
C ALA A 68 -29.85 21.58 -15.87
N PRO A 69 -30.15 22.55 -14.99
CA PRO A 69 -31.50 23.09 -14.82
C PRO A 69 -31.98 23.93 -16.02
N ASP A 70 -31.06 24.45 -16.83
CA ASP A 70 -31.33 25.32 -17.99
C ASP A 70 -31.17 24.59 -19.34
N GLY A 71 -30.84 23.30 -19.32
CA GLY A 71 -30.59 22.50 -20.53
C GLY A 71 -29.26 22.83 -21.25
N SER A 72 -28.41 23.67 -20.65
CA SER A 72 -27.07 23.92 -21.17
C SER A 72 -26.19 22.66 -21.04
N VAL A 73 -25.37 22.39 -22.06
CA VAL A 73 -24.36 21.33 -22.01
C VAL A 73 -23.04 21.98 -21.61
N VAL A 74 -22.64 21.80 -20.35
CA VAL A 74 -21.40 22.34 -19.81
C VAL A 74 -20.44 21.20 -19.51
N SER A 75 -19.20 21.31 -19.98
CA SER A 75 -18.11 20.37 -19.72
C SER A 75 -16.92 21.14 -19.16
N ASP A 76 -16.80 21.16 -17.83
CA ASP A 76 -15.71 21.86 -17.15
C ASP A 76 -14.65 20.86 -16.65
N CYS A 77 -13.39 21.14 -17.00
CA CYS A 77 -12.21 20.47 -16.45
C CYS A 77 -11.63 21.34 -15.33
N ALA A 78 -11.83 20.96 -14.07
CA ALA A 78 -11.30 21.70 -12.91
C ALA A 78 -9.76 21.78 -12.88
N SER A 79 -9.05 20.95 -13.65
CA SER A 79 -7.59 20.85 -13.66
C SER A 79 -6.92 21.34 -14.96
N CYS A 80 -7.62 22.05 -15.85
CA CYS A 80 -7.04 22.53 -17.12
C CYS A 80 -7.11 24.06 -17.25
N SER A 81 -5.93 24.69 -17.35
CA SER A 81 -5.78 26.05 -17.91
C SER A 81 -6.41 26.12 -19.33
N PRO A 82 -6.98 27.27 -19.74
CA PRO A 82 -7.71 27.43 -21.01
C PRO A 82 -6.90 27.14 -22.28
N THR A 83 -5.58 26.95 -22.21
CA THR A 83 -4.75 26.54 -23.35
C THR A 83 -4.88 25.05 -23.71
N PHE A 84 -5.52 24.21 -22.90
CA PHE A 84 -5.65 22.76 -23.16
C PHE A 84 -6.77 22.37 -24.15
N PHE A 85 -7.59 23.33 -24.61
CA PHE A 85 -8.72 23.07 -25.51
C PHE A 85 -8.32 22.76 -26.97
N LEU A 86 -7.03 22.86 -27.33
CA LEU A 86 -6.60 22.94 -28.74
C LEU A 86 -5.75 21.78 -29.28
N LEU A 87 -5.68 20.62 -28.64
CA LEU A 87 -4.84 19.52 -29.16
C LEU A 87 -5.60 18.24 -29.50
N PRO A 88 -5.94 18.02 -30.80
CA PRO A 88 -6.35 16.73 -31.35
C PRO A 88 -5.24 15.64 -31.34
N PHE A 89 -4.09 15.91 -30.72
CA PHE A 89 -2.82 15.20 -30.98
C PHE A 89 -2.33 14.24 -29.87
N LEU A 90 -3.08 14.04 -28.78
CA LEU A 90 -2.63 13.18 -27.68
C LEU A 90 -3.03 11.71 -27.90
N LYS A 91 -2.43 11.07 -28.91
CA LYS A 91 -2.40 9.61 -29.05
C LYS A 91 -1.16 9.04 -28.35
N ARG A 92 -1.32 7.93 -27.63
CA ARG A 92 -0.28 7.02 -27.09
C ARG A 92 0.73 7.54 -26.06
N SER A 93 1.21 8.78 -26.12
CA SER A 93 2.42 9.19 -25.37
C SER A 93 2.22 9.54 -23.89
N LYS A 94 0.99 9.57 -23.36
CA LYS A 94 0.71 10.01 -21.98
C LYS A 94 0.82 8.89 -20.93
N MET A 95 0.67 7.62 -21.32
CA MET A 95 0.81 6.49 -20.40
C MET A 95 2.28 6.34 -19.98
N ALA A 96 3.21 6.40 -20.94
CA ALA A 96 4.64 6.44 -20.66
C ALA A 96 5.05 7.65 -19.80
N PHE A 97 4.45 8.83 -20.00
CA PHE A 97 4.74 10.03 -19.20
C PHE A 97 4.24 9.94 -17.75
N LEU A 98 3.02 9.43 -17.52
CA LEU A 98 2.45 9.23 -16.17
C LEU A 98 3.24 8.17 -15.37
N PHE A 99 3.69 7.10 -16.02
CA PHE A 99 4.50 6.07 -15.38
C PHE A 99 5.99 6.44 -15.22
N SER A 100 6.54 7.25 -16.13
CA SER A 100 7.94 7.72 -16.10
C SER A 100 8.26 8.65 -14.93
N GLN A 101 7.28 9.44 -14.45
CA GLN A 101 7.50 10.49 -13.44
C GLN A 101 7.24 10.07 -11.99
N LYS A 102 6.88 8.80 -11.67
CA LYS A 102 6.34 8.42 -10.34
C LYS A 102 5.20 9.37 -9.87
N GLN A 103 4.47 9.99 -10.81
CA GLN A 103 3.31 10.84 -10.51
C GLN A 103 2.04 9.99 -10.60
N SER A 104 1.91 9.05 -9.66
CA SER A 104 0.78 8.14 -9.55
C SER A 104 -0.53 8.80 -9.11
N GLU A 105 -0.55 10.11 -8.83
CA GLU A 105 -1.63 10.76 -8.08
C GLU A 105 -2.43 11.84 -8.84
N ILE A 106 -2.09 12.15 -10.10
CA ILE A 106 -2.87 13.15 -10.86
C ILE A 106 -4.17 12.53 -11.40
N ILE A 107 -5.24 12.65 -10.60
CA ILE A 107 -6.60 12.32 -11.00
C ILE A 107 -7.16 13.45 -11.85
N PHE A 108 -7.45 13.19 -13.13
CA PHE A 108 -8.19 14.14 -13.94
C PHE A 108 -9.66 14.16 -13.50
N ARG A 109 -10.17 15.32 -13.11
CA ARG A 109 -11.59 15.51 -12.77
C ARG A 109 -12.34 16.17 -13.90
N LYS A 110 -13.50 15.62 -14.24
CA LYS A 110 -14.39 16.14 -15.27
C LYS A 110 -15.83 16.19 -14.80
N GLN A 111 -16.42 17.37 -14.92
CA GLN A 111 -17.83 17.58 -14.65
C GLN A 111 -18.58 17.74 -15.96
N PHE A 112 -19.64 16.95 -16.12
CA PHE A 112 -20.58 17.04 -17.23
C PHE A 112 -21.95 17.40 -16.69
N SER A 113 -22.51 18.47 -17.22
CA SER A 113 -23.87 18.90 -16.95
C SER A 113 -24.68 18.86 -18.24
N ALA A 114 -25.82 18.17 -18.24
CA ALA A 114 -26.72 18.10 -19.40
C ALA A 114 -28.18 17.82 -19.00
N PHE A 115 -29.11 18.18 -19.89
CA PHE A 115 -30.52 17.84 -19.76
C PHE A 115 -30.69 16.32 -19.81
N MET A 116 -31.45 15.75 -18.85
CA MET A 116 -31.71 14.31 -18.68
C MET A 116 -30.64 13.45 -17.96
N LEU A 117 -29.58 14.05 -17.41
CA LEU A 117 -28.64 13.30 -16.56
C LEU A 117 -29.19 13.06 -15.15
N LEU A 118 -28.87 11.91 -14.57
CA LEU A 118 -29.01 11.67 -13.13
C LEU A 118 -27.72 12.07 -12.43
N ASN A 119 -27.85 12.57 -11.19
CA ASN A 119 -26.68 12.79 -10.33
C ASN A 119 -25.93 11.46 -10.14
N LEU A 120 -24.71 11.36 -10.64
CA LEU A 120 -23.89 10.15 -10.60
C LEU A 120 -22.42 10.54 -10.48
N THR A 121 -21.69 9.82 -9.63
CA THR A 121 -20.24 10.01 -9.45
C THR A 121 -19.55 8.68 -9.72
N LEU A 122 -18.73 8.67 -10.77
CA LEU A 122 -18.07 7.48 -11.30
C LEU A 122 -16.57 7.72 -11.40
N VAL A 123 -15.77 6.78 -10.91
CA VAL A 123 -14.33 6.77 -11.11
C VAL A 123 -14.01 5.76 -12.19
N ASP A 124 -13.53 6.22 -13.34
CA ASP A 124 -13.09 5.33 -14.42
C ASP A 124 -11.62 4.93 -14.18
N LEU A 125 -11.42 3.64 -13.94
CA LEU A 125 -10.11 3.06 -13.69
C LEU A 125 -9.54 2.45 -14.98
N PRO A 126 -8.20 2.45 -15.16
CA PRO A 126 -7.58 1.87 -16.33
C PRO A 126 -7.98 0.40 -16.52
N GLY A 127 -8.05 -0.01 -17.80
CA GLY A 127 -8.31 -1.40 -18.14
C GLY A 127 -7.11 -2.29 -17.87
N ILE A 128 -7.36 -3.45 -17.28
CA ILE A 128 -6.32 -4.45 -17.00
C ILE A 128 -5.77 -5.00 -18.32
N THR A 129 -4.44 -5.02 -18.45
CA THR A 129 -3.67 -5.56 -19.58
C THR A 129 -2.61 -6.53 -19.08
N LYS A 130 -2.61 -7.76 -19.60
CA LYS A 130 -1.67 -8.82 -19.16
C LYS A 130 -0.33 -8.80 -19.91
N VAL A 131 -0.31 -8.18 -21.09
CA VAL A 131 0.87 -8.12 -21.94
C VAL A 131 1.21 -6.65 -22.18
N PRO A 132 2.44 -6.20 -21.87
CA PRO A 132 2.88 -4.85 -22.16
C PRO A 132 2.96 -4.65 -23.68
N VAL A 133 2.48 -3.49 -24.16
CA VAL A 133 2.52 -3.15 -25.60
C VAL A 133 3.16 -1.78 -25.80
N GLY A 134 4.08 -1.69 -26.76
CA GLY A 134 4.79 -0.44 -27.08
C GLY A 134 5.78 -0.05 -25.99
N ASP A 135 5.72 1.19 -25.53
CA ASP A 135 6.63 1.76 -24.53
C ASP A 135 6.17 1.52 -23.07
N GLN A 136 5.24 0.58 -22.84
CA GLN A 136 4.75 0.26 -21.51
C GLN A 136 5.81 -0.51 -20.70
N PRO A 137 5.90 -0.28 -19.38
CA PRO A 137 6.84 -1.01 -18.54
C PRO A 137 6.42 -2.48 -18.41
N THR A 138 7.38 -3.36 -18.13
CA THR A 138 7.15 -4.82 -18.07
C THR A 138 6.22 -5.24 -16.93
N ASP A 139 6.09 -4.40 -15.90
CA ASP A 139 5.24 -4.57 -14.71
C ASP A 139 3.91 -3.80 -14.79
N ILE A 140 3.49 -3.35 -15.97
CA ILE A 140 2.27 -2.55 -16.17
C ILE A 140 1.00 -3.20 -15.58
N GLU A 141 0.90 -4.54 -15.63
CA GLU A 141 -0.23 -5.28 -15.05
C GLU A 141 -0.31 -5.05 -13.53
N TYR A 142 0.82 -5.14 -12.85
CA TYR A 142 0.92 -4.94 -11.40
C TYR A 142 0.60 -3.49 -11.03
N GLN A 143 1.13 -2.52 -11.77
CA GLN A 143 0.88 -1.10 -11.52
C GLN A 143 -0.61 -0.74 -11.71
N ILE A 144 -1.25 -1.25 -12.76
CA ILE A 144 -2.70 -1.06 -12.98
C ILE A 144 -3.51 -1.74 -11.88
N ARG A 145 -3.13 -2.97 -11.47
CA ARG A 145 -3.82 -3.68 -10.40
C ARG A 145 -3.69 -2.94 -9.08
N ASP A 146 -2.51 -2.48 -8.71
CA ASP A 146 -2.27 -1.72 -7.47
C ASP A 146 -3.12 -0.44 -7.46
N MET A 147 -3.11 0.31 -8.56
CA MET A 147 -3.95 1.49 -8.74
C MET A 147 -5.46 1.17 -8.58
N ILE A 148 -5.95 0.07 -9.14
CA ILE A 148 -7.34 -0.35 -8.95
C ILE A 148 -7.62 -0.67 -7.46
N MET A 149 -6.72 -1.42 -6.81
CA MET A 149 -6.85 -1.86 -5.41
C MET A 149 -6.91 -0.67 -4.45
N GLN A 150 -6.16 0.40 -4.69
CA GLN A 150 -6.23 1.66 -3.92
C GLN A 150 -7.65 2.28 -3.88
N TYR A 151 -8.51 1.95 -4.85
CA TYR A 151 -9.90 2.41 -4.90
C TYR A 151 -10.86 1.35 -4.37
N ILE A 152 -10.75 0.10 -4.85
CA ILE A 152 -11.73 -0.93 -4.54
C ILE A 152 -11.55 -1.58 -3.17
N CYS A 153 -10.37 -1.49 -2.54
CA CYS A 153 -10.17 -1.93 -1.15
C CYS A 153 -10.97 -1.09 -0.14
N LYS A 154 -11.38 0.13 -0.52
CA LYS A 154 -12.17 1.00 0.36
C LYS A 154 -13.58 0.44 0.49
N GLU A 155 -14.02 0.16 1.72
CA GLU A 155 -15.36 -0.39 2.01
C GLU A 155 -16.50 0.51 1.52
N ASN A 156 -16.28 1.83 1.55
CA ASN A 156 -17.24 2.83 1.06
C ASN A 156 -17.28 2.95 -0.48
N CYS A 157 -16.53 2.12 -1.22
CA CYS A 157 -16.55 2.13 -2.68
C CYS A 157 -17.45 1.02 -3.24
N LEU A 158 -18.44 1.40 -4.07
CA LEU A 158 -19.20 0.47 -4.88
C LEU A 158 -18.37 0.05 -6.11
N ILE A 159 -18.37 -1.23 -6.44
CA ILE A 159 -17.58 -1.77 -7.54
C ILE A 159 -18.51 -2.05 -8.72
N LEU A 160 -18.27 -1.39 -9.85
CA LEU A 160 -18.94 -1.68 -11.12
C LEU A 160 -18.06 -2.60 -11.96
N ALA A 161 -18.31 -3.91 -11.88
CA ALA A 161 -17.52 -4.94 -12.55
C ALA A 161 -18.02 -5.16 -13.99
N VAL A 162 -17.33 -4.56 -14.96
CA VAL A 162 -17.68 -4.62 -16.38
C VAL A 162 -16.98 -5.80 -17.07
N THR A 163 -17.78 -6.73 -17.58
CA THR A 163 -17.30 -7.95 -18.26
C THR A 163 -17.99 -8.09 -19.62
N PRO A 164 -17.27 -8.41 -20.70
CA PRO A 164 -17.91 -8.66 -21.99
C PRO A 164 -18.51 -10.08 -22.04
N ALA A 165 -19.65 -10.23 -22.70
CA ALA A 165 -20.42 -11.48 -22.77
C ALA A 165 -19.76 -12.56 -23.63
N ASN A 166 -18.88 -12.17 -24.55
CA ASN A 166 -18.15 -13.07 -25.44
C ASN A 166 -16.91 -13.70 -24.79
N THR A 167 -16.74 -13.53 -23.47
CA THR A 167 -15.67 -14.16 -22.69
C THR A 167 -16.27 -14.91 -21.51
N ASP A 168 -15.66 -16.03 -21.13
CA ASP A 168 -16.11 -16.78 -19.96
C ASP A 168 -16.06 -15.93 -18.70
N LEU A 169 -17.17 -15.93 -17.94
CA LEU A 169 -17.30 -15.14 -16.71
C LEU A 169 -16.22 -15.49 -15.68
N ALA A 170 -15.82 -16.77 -15.62
CA ALA A 170 -14.76 -17.26 -14.72
C ALA A 170 -13.38 -16.63 -15.01
N ASN A 171 -13.17 -16.15 -16.23
CA ASN A 171 -11.94 -15.50 -16.66
C ASN A 171 -11.99 -13.97 -16.55
N SER A 172 -13.09 -13.41 -16.05
CA SER A 172 -13.22 -11.96 -15.86
C SER A 172 -12.26 -11.44 -14.80
N ASP A 173 -11.28 -10.65 -15.24
CA ASP A 173 -10.34 -9.98 -14.34
C ASP A 173 -11.09 -9.00 -13.40
N ALA A 174 -12.20 -8.41 -13.86
CA ALA A 174 -13.03 -7.50 -13.06
C ALA A 174 -13.63 -8.21 -11.84
N LEU A 175 -14.20 -9.39 -12.05
CA LEU A 175 -14.85 -10.17 -11.00
C LEU A 175 -13.84 -10.86 -10.08
N LYS A 176 -12.66 -11.23 -10.59
CA LYS A 176 -11.55 -11.72 -9.76
C LYS A 176 -11.11 -10.64 -8.77
N LEU A 177 -10.81 -9.43 -9.24
CA LEU A 177 -10.45 -8.32 -8.36
C LEU A 177 -11.57 -7.96 -7.39
N ALA A 178 -12.83 -7.94 -7.85
CA ALA A 178 -13.96 -7.67 -6.97
C ALA A 178 -14.08 -8.72 -5.86
N LYS A 179 -13.87 -10.01 -6.15
CA LYS A 179 -13.90 -11.07 -5.14
C LYS A 179 -12.77 -10.99 -4.13
N ASP A 180 -11.60 -10.50 -4.52
CA ASP A 180 -10.47 -10.31 -3.60
C ASP A 180 -10.81 -9.32 -2.46
N VAL A 181 -11.67 -8.32 -2.74
CA VAL A 181 -12.02 -7.23 -1.80
C VAL A 181 -13.49 -7.22 -1.33
N ASP A 182 -14.35 -8.00 -1.98
CA ASP A 182 -15.77 -8.18 -1.69
C ASP A 182 -16.19 -9.64 -1.96
N PRO A 183 -15.72 -10.63 -1.17
CA PRO A 183 -15.97 -12.05 -1.42
C PRO A 183 -17.46 -12.43 -1.43
N GLN A 184 -18.27 -11.70 -0.65
CA GLN A 184 -19.71 -11.90 -0.55
C GLN A 184 -20.51 -11.13 -1.63
N GLY A 185 -19.85 -10.30 -2.45
CA GLY A 185 -20.50 -9.53 -3.51
C GLY A 185 -21.54 -8.52 -3.00
N LEU A 186 -21.31 -7.94 -1.81
CA LEU A 186 -22.22 -7.01 -1.13
C LEU A 186 -22.27 -5.63 -1.79
N ARG A 187 -21.14 -5.17 -2.33
CA ARG A 187 -20.96 -3.83 -2.92
C ARG A 187 -20.55 -3.89 -4.40
N THR A 188 -20.57 -5.09 -4.98
CA THR A 188 -20.25 -5.33 -6.39
C THR A 188 -21.52 -5.40 -7.24
N ILE A 189 -21.55 -4.64 -8.33
CA ILE A 189 -22.60 -4.61 -9.36
C ILE A 189 -21.99 -5.18 -10.65
N GLY A 190 -22.56 -6.25 -11.18
CA GLY A 190 -22.09 -6.85 -12.42
C GLY A 190 -22.70 -6.16 -13.65
N VAL A 191 -21.87 -5.80 -14.63
CA VAL A 191 -22.33 -5.30 -15.93
C VAL A 191 -21.80 -6.19 -17.04
N ILE A 192 -22.72 -6.72 -17.85
CA ILE A 192 -22.40 -7.58 -18.99
C ILE A 192 -22.56 -6.79 -20.29
N THR A 193 -21.47 -6.56 -21.00
CA THR A 193 -21.45 -5.81 -22.28
C THR A 193 -21.36 -6.77 -23.47
N LYS A 194 -21.50 -6.27 -24.70
CA LYS A 194 -21.28 -7.05 -25.94
C LYS A 194 -22.16 -8.31 -26.08
N LEU A 195 -23.38 -8.28 -25.55
CA LEU A 195 -24.35 -9.38 -25.64
C LEU A 195 -24.76 -9.69 -27.10
N ASP A 196 -24.62 -8.71 -27.98
CA ASP A 196 -24.86 -8.76 -29.42
C ASP A 196 -23.72 -9.44 -30.20
N LEU A 197 -22.55 -9.61 -29.60
CA LEU A 197 -21.37 -10.23 -30.21
C LEU A 197 -21.10 -11.64 -29.67
N MET A 198 -22.12 -12.28 -29.08
CA MET A 198 -22.05 -13.68 -28.67
C MET A 198 -22.20 -14.61 -29.87
N ASP A 199 -21.56 -15.78 -29.82
CA ASP A 199 -21.65 -16.77 -30.88
C ASP A 199 -23.10 -17.29 -31.02
N GLU A 200 -23.54 -17.51 -32.26
CA GLU A 200 -24.87 -18.04 -32.53
C GLU A 200 -25.09 -19.37 -31.81
N GLY A 201 -26.24 -19.49 -31.14
CA GLY A 201 -26.58 -20.64 -30.30
C GLY A 201 -26.14 -20.52 -28.83
N THR A 202 -25.32 -19.52 -28.48
CA THR A 202 -24.95 -19.22 -27.09
C THR A 202 -25.73 -18.04 -26.52
N ASN A 203 -25.80 -17.92 -25.19
CA ASN A 203 -26.38 -16.75 -24.52
C ASN A 203 -25.86 -16.60 -23.08
N ALA A 204 -25.95 -15.39 -22.53
CA ALA A 204 -25.53 -15.04 -21.18
C ALA A 204 -26.69 -15.13 -20.16
N ARG A 205 -27.76 -15.88 -20.46
CA ARG A 205 -28.98 -15.89 -19.63
C ARG A 205 -28.70 -16.31 -18.19
N GLN A 206 -27.90 -17.35 -17.98
CA GLN A 206 -27.57 -17.84 -16.63
C GLN A 206 -26.77 -16.81 -15.81
N ILE A 207 -25.99 -15.97 -16.48
CA ILE A 207 -25.24 -14.87 -15.86
C ILE A 207 -26.21 -13.77 -15.44
N LEU A 208 -27.07 -13.33 -16.37
CA LEU A 208 -28.04 -12.26 -16.13
C LEU A 208 -29.14 -12.66 -15.12
N GLU A 209 -29.48 -13.95 -15.04
CA GLU A 209 -30.37 -14.50 -14.01
C GLU A 209 -29.66 -14.70 -12.65
N ASN A 210 -28.39 -14.29 -12.52
CA ASN A 210 -27.60 -14.35 -11.30
C ASN A 210 -27.39 -15.79 -10.77
N LYS A 211 -27.36 -16.80 -11.66
CA LYS A 211 -27.25 -18.22 -11.30
C LYS A 211 -25.82 -18.75 -11.31
N LEU A 212 -24.98 -18.27 -12.25
CA LEU A 212 -23.62 -18.80 -12.43
C LEU A 212 -22.65 -18.33 -11.35
N LEU A 213 -22.59 -17.02 -11.12
CA LEU A 213 -21.79 -16.41 -10.07
C LEU A 213 -22.65 -15.36 -9.35
N PRO A 214 -23.31 -15.69 -8.24
CA PRO A 214 -24.29 -14.79 -7.64
C PRO A 214 -23.63 -13.55 -7.02
N LEU A 215 -24.10 -12.36 -7.39
CA LEU A 215 -23.81 -11.09 -6.73
C LEU A 215 -25.06 -10.60 -5.99
N ARG A 216 -24.91 -9.97 -4.82
CA ARG A 216 -26.05 -9.45 -4.04
C ARG A 216 -26.81 -8.34 -4.79
N ARG A 217 -26.10 -7.59 -5.64
CA ARG A 217 -26.67 -6.52 -6.48
C ARG A 217 -26.99 -6.97 -7.91
N GLY A 218 -26.75 -8.25 -8.23
CA GLY A 218 -27.07 -8.87 -9.52
C GLY A 218 -26.24 -8.37 -10.70
N TYR A 219 -26.72 -8.72 -11.90
CA TYR A 219 -26.11 -8.38 -13.18
C TYR A 219 -27.07 -7.57 -14.05
N ILE A 220 -26.51 -6.62 -14.81
CA ILE A 220 -27.23 -5.82 -15.78
C ILE A 220 -26.55 -5.93 -17.14
N GLY A 221 -27.30 -6.36 -18.14
CA GLY A 221 -26.86 -6.46 -19.52
C GLY A 221 -26.99 -5.13 -20.25
N VAL A 222 -25.98 -4.75 -21.04
CA VAL A 222 -25.99 -3.54 -21.87
C VAL A 222 -25.46 -3.84 -23.28
N VAL A 223 -26.04 -3.17 -24.27
CA VAL A 223 -25.61 -3.24 -25.67
C VAL A 223 -25.17 -1.85 -26.09
N ASN A 224 -23.88 -1.73 -26.40
CA ASN A 224 -23.24 -0.47 -26.73
C ASN A 224 -23.11 -0.33 -28.26
N ARG A 225 -22.84 0.90 -28.73
CA ARG A 225 -22.49 1.12 -30.14
C ARG A 225 -21.23 0.33 -30.51
N SER A 226 -21.28 -0.37 -31.64
CA SER A 226 -20.11 -1.04 -32.22
C SER A 226 -19.13 -0.02 -32.81
N GLN A 227 -17.92 -0.47 -33.16
CA GLN A 227 -16.96 0.42 -33.83
C GLN A 227 -17.52 0.96 -35.15
N LYS A 228 -18.23 0.11 -35.92
CA LYS A 228 -18.91 0.51 -37.17
C LYS A 228 -19.99 1.56 -36.93
N ASP A 229 -20.80 1.40 -35.88
CA ASP A 229 -21.82 2.38 -35.52
C ASP A 229 -21.19 3.75 -35.22
N ILE A 230 -20.01 3.76 -34.61
CA ILE A 230 -19.37 5.01 -34.19
C ILE A 230 -18.65 5.67 -35.37
N ASP A 231 -18.00 4.89 -36.23
CA ASP A 231 -17.42 5.39 -37.48
C ASP A 231 -18.54 5.95 -38.38
N GLY A 232 -19.72 5.32 -38.37
CA GLY A 232 -20.96 5.79 -39.00
C GLY A 232 -21.69 6.91 -38.25
N LYS A 233 -21.14 7.43 -37.13
CA LYS A 233 -21.73 8.50 -36.29
C LYS A 233 -23.18 8.25 -35.86
N LYS A 234 -23.53 6.99 -35.59
CA LYS A 234 -24.87 6.62 -35.10
C LYS A 234 -25.22 7.39 -33.84
N ASP A 235 -26.44 7.93 -33.84
CA ASP A 235 -26.96 8.72 -32.75
C ASP A 235 -27.17 7.89 -31.48
N ILE A 236 -27.06 8.53 -30.32
CA ILE A 236 -27.18 7.86 -29.02
C ILE A 236 -28.63 7.45 -28.76
N GLN A 237 -29.62 8.27 -29.13
CA GLN A 237 -31.03 7.90 -28.96
C GLN A 237 -31.39 6.71 -29.86
N GLU A 238 -30.84 6.67 -31.07
CA GLU A 238 -30.98 5.52 -31.94
C GLU A 238 -30.34 4.25 -31.34
N SER A 239 -29.17 4.39 -30.71
CA SER A 239 -28.53 3.28 -29.99
C SER A 239 -29.37 2.76 -28.83
N LEU A 240 -29.97 3.64 -28.01
CA LEU A 240 -30.83 3.25 -26.90
C LEU A 240 -32.12 2.55 -27.39
N LYS A 241 -32.69 3.02 -28.51
CA LYS A 241 -33.82 2.33 -29.17
C LYS A 241 -33.42 0.95 -29.68
N ALA A 242 -32.23 0.84 -30.29
CA ALA A 242 -31.70 -0.45 -30.77
C ALA A 242 -31.43 -1.42 -29.61
N GLU A 243 -30.86 -0.95 -28.50
CA GLU A 243 -30.65 -1.73 -27.27
C GLU A 243 -31.99 -2.25 -26.72
N LYS A 244 -32.99 -1.37 -26.59
CA LYS A 244 -34.32 -1.76 -26.14
C LYS A 244 -34.96 -2.80 -27.08
N LYS A 245 -34.83 -2.60 -28.40
CA LYS A 245 -35.33 -3.55 -29.40
C LYS A 245 -34.64 -4.91 -29.25
N PHE A 246 -33.32 -4.94 -29.09
CA PHE A 246 -32.54 -6.16 -28.88
C PHE A 246 -33.07 -6.98 -27.71
N PHE A 247 -33.22 -6.39 -26.53
CA PHE A 247 -33.71 -7.12 -25.35
C PHE A 247 -35.15 -7.61 -25.51
N LEU A 248 -36.02 -6.83 -26.18
CA LEU A 248 -37.41 -7.23 -26.42
C LEU A 248 -37.56 -8.32 -27.49
N SER A 249 -36.70 -8.33 -28.51
CA SER A 249 -36.74 -9.31 -29.60
C SER A 249 -35.99 -10.60 -29.29
N HIS A 250 -34.97 -10.57 -28.41
CA HIS A 250 -34.12 -11.72 -28.16
C HIS A 250 -34.84 -12.79 -27.31
N PRO A 251 -34.97 -14.05 -27.79
CA PRO A 251 -35.81 -15.07 -27.13
C PRO A 251 -35.32 -15.41 -25.71
N ALA A 252 -34.01 -15.36 -25.46
CA ALA A 252 -33.44 -15.68 -24.15
C ALA A 252 -33.54 -14.53 -23.11
N TYR A 253 -33.78 -13.28 -23.54
CA TYR A 253 -33.73 -12.09 -22.67
C TYR A 253 -35.06 -11.35 -22.57
N LYS A 254 -36.05 -11.68 -23.42
CA LYS A 254 -37.34 -11.00 -23.48
C LYS A 254 -38.07 -10.89 -22.14
N HIS A 255 -38.03 -11.92 -21.30
CA HIS A 255 -38.68 -11.92 -19.98
C HIS A 255 -38.01 -11.00 -18.95
N MET A 256 -36.78 -10.56 -19.20
CA MET A 256 -36.00 -9.70 -18.32
C MET A 256 -35.67 -8.33 -18.93
N ALA A 257 -36.23 -8.01 -20.10
CA ALA A 257 -35.93 -6.79 -20.84
C ALA A 257 -36.14 -5.50 -20.03
N GLU A 258 -37.09 -5.47 -19.09
CA GLU A 258 -37.33 -4.32 -18.21
C GLU A 258 -36.21 -4.06 -17.19
N LYS A 259 -35.44 -5.10 -16.85
CA LYS A 259 -34.30 -5.05 -15.90
C LYS A 259 -32.95 -4.98 -16.61
N MET A 260 -32.94 -4.63 -17.89
CA MET A 260 -31.75 -4.60 -18.73
C MET A 260 -31.63 -3.26 -19.45
N GLY A 261 -30.45 -3.02 -20.02
CA GLY A 261 -30.13 -1.85 -20.82
C GLY A 261 -29.58 -0.67 -20.02
N THR A 262 -29.00 0.26 -20.75
CA THR A 262 -28.36 1.47 -20.22
C THR A 262 -29.32 2.30 -19.33
N PRO A 263 -30.59 2.56 -19.71
CA PRO A 263 -31.48 3.38 -18.88
C PRO A 263 -31.78 2.74 -17.52
N TYR A 264 -31.92 1.40 -17.47
CA TYR A 264 -32.11 0.68 -16.22
C TYR A 264 -30.83 0.74 -15.37
N LEU A 265 -29.67 0.53 -15.98
CA LEU A 265 -28.37 0.63 -15.31
C LEU A 265 -28.19 1.99 -14.63
N GLN A 266 -28.44 3.10 -15.34
CA GLN A 266 -28.32 4.45 -14.76
C GLN A 266 -29.21 4.63 -13.53
N ARG A 267 -30.47 4.21 -13.60
CA ARG A 267 -31.43 4.30 -12.49
C ARG A 267 -30.96 3.48 -11.28
N ILE A 268 -30.51 2.25 -11.51
CA ILE A 268 -29.98 1.39 -10.44
C ILE A 268 -28.72 1.99 -9.85
N LEU A 269 -27.75 2.46 -10.64
CA LEU A 269 -26.54 3.07 -10.10
C LEU A 269 -26.84 4.31 -9.26
N ASN A 270 -27.75 5.17 -9.72
CA ASN A 270 -28.17 6.34 -8.95
C ASN A 270 -28.84 5.92 -7.62
N GLN A 271 -29.77 4.96 -7.66
CA GLN A 271 -30.44 4.45 -6.46
C GLN A 271 -29.44 3.82 -5.48
N GLN A 272 -28.54 2.98 -5.97
CA GLN A 272 -27.55 2.30 -5.14
C GLN A 272 -26.54 3.28 -4.54
N LEU A 273 -26.06 4.26 -5.30
CA LEU A 273 -25.19 5.32 -4.79
C LEU A 273 -25.92 6.16 -3.74
N THR A 274 -27.17 6.55 -3.99
CA THR A 274 -27.97 7.33 -3.02
C THR A 274 -28.17 6.59 -1.70
N ASN A 275 -28.51 5.30 -1.76
CA ASN A 275 -28.67 4.48 -0.56
C ASN A 275 -27.34 4.28 0.16
N HIS A 276 -26.27 3.98 -0.59
CA HIS A 276 -24.95 3.78 -0.02
C HIS A 276 -24.40 5.05 0.66
N ILE A 277 -24.62 6.22 0.06
CA ILE A 277 -24.30 7.51 0.70
C ILE A 277 -25.09 7.66 2.00
N ARG A 278 -26.41 7.39 1.98
CA ARG A 278 -27.25 7.50 3.19
C ARG A 278 -26.74 6.64 4.33
N ASP A 279 -26.37 5.39 4.04
CA ASP A 279 -25.95 4.42 5.05
C ASP A 279 -24.57 4.75 5.62
N THR A 280 -23.66 5.31 4.80
CA THR A 280 -22.27 5.60 5.17
C THR A 280 -22.04 7.01 5.74
N LEU A 281 -22.90 7.98 5.39
CA LEU A 281 -22.73 9.39 5.78
C LEU A 281 -22.72 9.64 7.31
N PRO A 282 -23.52 8.94 8.15
CA PRO A 282 -23.46 9.13 9.60
C PRO A 282 -22.11 8.75 10.20
N ALA A 283 -21.55 7.61 9.79
CA ALA A 283 -20.24 7.15 10.22
C ALA A 283 -19.14 8.10 9.73
N PHE A 284 -19.22 8.53 8.48
CA PHE A 284 -18.30 9.51 7.89
C PHE A 284 -18.32 10.85 8.64
N ARG A 285 -19.52 11.36 8.99
CA ARG A 285 -19.67 12.58 9.80
C ARG A 285 -19.01 12.43 11.16
N SER A 286 -19.23 11.31 11.85
CA SER A 286 -18.61 11.07 13.16
C SER A 286 -17.08 11.07 13.04
N HIS A 287 -16.54 10.42 12.01
CA HIS A 287 -15.11 10.40 11.76
C HIS A 287 -14.53 11.81 11.51
N LEU A 288 -15.20 12.60 10.66
CA LEU A 288 -14.83 14.00 10.42
C LEU A 288 -14.85 14.85 11.69
N GLN A 289 -15.88 14.69 12.53
CA GLN A 289 -15.99 15.42 13.79
C GLN A 289 -14.86 15.06 14.76
N SER A 290 -14.48 13.78 14.86
CA SER A 290 -13.35 13.35 15.66
C SER A 290 -12.02 13.92 15.17
N GLN A 291 -11.76 13.87 13.86
CA GLN A 291 -10.55 14.48 13.28
C GLN A 291 -10.51 16.00 13.50
N PHE A 292 -11.64 16.69 13.27
CA PHE A 292 -11.76 18.12 13.49
C PHE A 292 -11.46 18.50 14.95
N LEU A 293 -11.98 17.76 15.93
CA LEU A 293 -11.72 18.02 17.34
C LEU A 293 -10.24 17.81 17.71
N ALA A 294 -9.59 16.79 17.16
CA ALA A 294 -8.16 16.55 17.36
C ALA A 294 -7.31 17.70 16.80
N LEU A 295 -7.54 18.06 15.54
CA LEU A 295 -6.85 19.17 14.87
C LEU A 295 -7.14 20.52 15.52
N LYS A 296 -8.37 20.74 15.99
CA LYS A 296 -8.73 21.97 16.71
C LYS A 296 -7.96 22.09 18.02
N LYS A 297 -7.84 20.99 18.78
CA LYS A 297 -7.05 20.98 20.02
C LYS A 297 -5.58 21.31 19.75
N GLU A 298 -4.99 20.68 18.73
CA GLU A 298 -3.62 20.97 18.30
C GLU A 298 -3.47 22.43 17.85
N ALA A 299 -4.40 22.96 17.06
CA ALA A 299 -4.39 24.35 16.64
C ALA A 299 -4.51 25.34 17.82
N GLU A 300 -5.32 25.03 18.83
CA GLU A 300 -5.41 25.81 20.07
C GLU A 300 -4.08 25.81 20.83
N ASP A 301 -3.40 24.67 20.91
CA ASP A 301 -2.05 24.56 21.49
C ASP A 301 -1.04 25.43 20.71
N TYR A 302 -1.13 25.47 19.37
CA TYR A 302 -0.34 26.34 18.50
C TYR A 302 -0.71 27.83 18.60
N LEU A 303 -1.96 28.20 18.87
CA LEU A 303 -2.35 29.62 19.06
C LEU A 303 -1.71 30.22 20.32
N HIS A 304 -1.38 29.38 21.31
CA HIS A 304 -0.67 29.79 22.52
C HIS A 304 0.86 29.70 22.33
N TYR A 305 1.32 29.43 21.11
CA TYR A 305 2.73 29.39 20.74
C TYR A 305 3.25 30.82 20.55
N ASN A 306 3.95 31.34 21.54
CA ASN A 306 4.86 32.46 21.33
C ASN A 306 6.26 31.87 21.16
N PRO A 307 6.89 31.99 19.97
CA PRO A 307 8.23 31.47 19.77
C PRO A 307 9.24 32.03 20.76
N ASP A 308 9.01 33.21 21.36
CA ASP A 308 9.93 33.90 22.28
C ASP A 308 9.65 33.69 23.78
N ASP A 309 8.74 32.79 24.18
CA ASP A 309 8.53 32.48 25.61
C ASP A 309 9.59 31.49 26.13
N PRO A 310 10.54 31.93 26.98
CA PRO A 310 11.62 31.07 27.49
C PRO A 310 11.11 29.91 28.35
N THR A 311 10.01 30.11 29.08
CA THR A 311 9.42 29.12 30.00
C THR A 311 8.86 27.92 29.24
N ARG A 312 8.20 28.18 28.11
CA ARG A 312 7.69 27.13 27.22
C ARG A 312 8.80 26.46 26.42
N ARG A 313 9.84 27.18 25.96
CA ARG A 313 11.02 26.57 25.33
C ARG A 313 11.68 25.54 26.26
N THR A 314 11.85 25.88 27.54
CA THR A 314 12.37 24.94 28.54
C THR A 314 11.44 23.75 28.74
N LYS A 315 10.12 23.97 28.83
CA LYS A 315 9.14 22.88 28.97
C LYS A 315 9.13 21.95 27.76
N THR A 316 9.14 22.48 26.54
CA THR A 316 9.17 21.71 25.30
C THR A 316 10.47 20.94 25.17
N LEU A 317 11.61 21.56 25.47
CA LEU A 317 12.90 20.87 25.51
C LEU A 317 12.88 19.71 26.50
N LEU A 318 12.37 19.93 27.71
CA LEU A 318 12.25 18.89 28.73
C LEU A 318 11.33 17.75 28.28
N GLN A 319 10.20 18.05 27.64
CA GLN A 319 9.31 17.04 27.07
C GLN A 319 9.97 16.24 25.95
N LEU A 320 10.71 16.90 25.06
CA LEU A 320 11.44 16.23 23.97
C LEU A 320 12.56 15.33 24.52
N VAL A 321 13.30 15.78 25.54
CA VAL A 321 14.33 14.97 26.20
C VAL A 321 13.72 13.78 26.94
N GLN A 322 12.61 13.98 27.65
CA GLN A 322 11.88 12.89 28.32
C GLN A 322 11.34 11.87 27.31
N HIS A 323 10.76 12.32 26.21
CA HIS A 323 10.27 11.45 25.14
C HIS A 323 11.41 10.65 24.51
N PHE A 324 12.54 11.29 24.24
CA PHE A 324 13.74 10.63 23.72
C PHE A 324 14.25 9.55 24.69
N ALA A 325 14.31 9.85 25.99
CA ALA A 325 14.77 8.88 26.99
C ALA A 325 13.86 7.64 27.05
N VAL A 326 12.53 7.84 27.06
CA VAL A 326 11.55 6.75 27.06
C VAL A 326 11.63 5.93 25.77
N ASP A 327 11.75 6.58 24.61
CA ASP A 327 11.89 5.88 23.32
C ASP A 327 13.18 5.06 23.26
N PHE A 328 14.29 5.61 23.78
CA PHE A 328 15.58 4.93 23.82
C PHE A 328 15.53 3.69 24.74
N GLU A 329 14.91 3.81 25.91
CA GLU A 329 14.68 2.68 26.83
C GLU A 329 13.81 1.60 26.17
N LYS A 330 12.66 1.97 25.59
CA LYS A 330 11.80 1.05 24.85
C LYS A 330 12.52 0.32 23.71
N LEU A 331 13.41 1.01 23.00
CA LEU A 331 14.18 0.44 21.90
C LEU A 331 15.19 -0.61 22.39
N ILE A 332 15.84 -0.38 23.53
CA ILE A 332 16.78 -1.33 24.14
C ILE A 332 16.06 -2.51 24.79
N GLU A 333 14.91 -2.28 25.43
CA GLU A 333 14.14 -3.36 26.05
C GLU A 333 13.32 -4.19 25.05
N GLY A 334 13.05 -3.64 23.86
CA GLY A 334 12.21 -4.27 22.85
C GLY A 334 10.71 -4.08 23.09
N SER A 335 10.32 -3.07 23.87
CA SER A 335 8.94 -2.71 24.22
C SER A 335 8.37 -1.56 23.36
N GLY A 336 8.93 -1.34 22.16
CA GLY A 336 8.54 -0.28 21.24
C GLY A 336 7.12 -0.43 20.68
N ASP A 337 6.44 0.69 20.45
CA ASP A 337 5.05 0.73 19.95
C ASP A 337 4.92 0.28 18.48
N LYS A 338 6.05 0.20 17.75
CA LYS A 338 6.14 -0.29 16.36
C LYS A 338 7.17 -1.41 16.28
N VAL A 339 6.73 -2.59 15.85
CA VAL A 339 7.60 -3.78 15.69
C VAL A 339 8.03 -3.89 14.22
N ASP A 340 9.33 -3.75 13.95
CA ASP A 340 9.91 -4.08 12.64
C ASP A 340 9.85 -5.60 12.43
N THR A 341 9.20 -6.03 11.34
CA THR A 341 9.00 -7.45 11.03
C THR A 341 10.06 -8.00 10.06
N VAL A 342 10.93 -7.14 9.53
CA VAL A 342 11.92 -7.51 8.51
C VAL A 342 13.30 -7.68 9.13
N ASN A 343 13.72 -6.78 10.01
CA ASN A 343 15.06 -6.77 10.57
C ASN A 343 15.07 -6.74 12.11
N LEU A 344 16.05 -7.42 12.71
CA LEU A 344 16.33 -7.29 14.13
C LEU A 344 16.96 -5.91 14.41
N SER A 345 16.38 -5.17 15.36
CA SER A 345 16.81 -3.83 15.74
C SER A 345 16.95 -3.69 17.26
N GLY A 346 17.59 -2.60 17.70
CA GLY A 346 17.72 -2.23 19.12
C GLY A 346 18.20 -3.37 20.02
N GLY A 347 17.45 -3.63 21.09
CA GLY A 347 17.72 -4.68 22.08
C GLY A 347 17.81 -6.09 21.51
N ALA A 348 16.95 -6.45 20.57
CA ALA A 348 16.95 -7.80 19.99
C ALA A 348 18.24 -8.08 19.21
N ARG A 349 18.80 -7.04 18.55
CA ARG A 349 20.10 -7.13 17.89
C ARG A 349 21.24 -7.26 18.91
N ILE A 350 21.20 -6.52 20.01
CA ILE A 350 22.18 -6.65 21.11
C ILE A 350 22.14 -8.08 21.68
N ASN A 351 20.95 -8.58 22.00
CA ASN A 351 20.74 -9.94 22.52
C ASN A 351 21.37 -11.00 21.58
N ARG A 352 21.12 -10.87 20.27
CA ARG A 352 21.74 -11.74 19.27
C ARG A 352 23.27 -11.68 19.27
N ILE A 353 23.85 -10.49 19.44
CA ILE A 353 25.30 -10.34 19.54
C ILE A 353 25.85 -11.08 20.76
N PHE A 354 25.21 -10.94 21.93
CA PHE A 354 25.61 -11.59 23.18
C PHE A 354 25.44 -13.12 23.18
N HIS A 355 24.32 -13.62 22.66
CA HIS A 355 23.93 -15.02 22.85
C HIS A 355 24.11 -15.91 21.62
N GLU A 356 24.23 -15.35 20.42
CA GLU A 356 24.52 -16.13 19.21
C GLU A 356 25.92 -15.82 18.68
N ARG A 357 26.23 -14.53 18.45
CA ARG A 357 27.45 -14.17 17.72
C ARG A 357 28.71 -14.34 18.56
N PHE A 358 28.68 -13.91 19.81
CA PHE A 358 29.85 -14.01 20.69
C PHE A 358 30.21 -15.47 21.00
N PRO A 359 29.28 -16.35 21.42
CA PRO A 359 29.59 -17.77 21.59
C PRO A 359 30.10 -18.43 20.31
N TYR A 360 29.56 -18.05 19.15
CA TYR A 360 30.06 -18.55 17.86
C TYR A 360 31.52 -18.15 17.60
N GLU A 361 31.91 -16.91 17.85
CA GLU A 361 33.32 -16.49 17.73
C GLU A 361 34.20 -17.20 18.77
N LEU A 362 33.67 -17.53 19.96
CA LEU A 362 34.37 -18.35 20.95
C LEU A 362 34.64 -19.77 20.46
N ILE A 363 33.63 -20.45 19.91
CA ILE A 363 33.75 -21.82 19.37
C ILE A 363 34.69 -21.85 18.16
N LYS A 364 34.60 -20.84 17.28
CA LYS A 364 35.47 -20.74 16.09
C LYS A 364 36.96 -20.68 16.42
N MET A 365 37.33 -20.29 17.65
CA MET A 365 38.73 -20.30 18.09
C MET A 365 39.28 -21.69 18.44
N GLU A 366 38.48 -22.76 18.31
CA GLU A 366 38.89 -24.15 18.57
C GLU A 366 40.31 -24.44 18.11
N SER A 367 41.10 -24.99 19.04
CA SER A 367 42.49 -25.33 18.81
C SER A 367 42.59 -26.60 17.98
N ASP A 368 43.32 -26.55 16.86
CA ASP A 368 43.77 -27.74 16.14
C ASP A 368 44.50 -28.67 17.12
N GLU A 369 43.89 -29.82 17.44
CA GLU A 369 44.40 -30.79 18.41
C GLU A 369 45.83 -31.23 18.06
N GLY A 370 46.14 -31.34 16.78
CA GLY A 370 47.47 -31.73 16.30
C GLY A 370 48.52 -30.67 16.61
N LYS A 371 48.16 -29.38 16.49
CA LYS A 371 49.04 -28.27 16.89
C LYS A 371 49.17 -28.20 18.42
N LEU A 372 48.08 -28.33 19.16
CA LEU A 372 48.10 -28.27 20.62
C LEU A 372 48.99 -29.37 21.21
N ARG A 373 48.90 -30.61 20.72
CA ARG A 373 49.78 -31.71 21.14
C ARG A 373 51.26 -31.43 20.87
N LYS A 374 51.59 -30.81 19.73
CA LYS A 374 52.97 -30.39 19.42
C LYS A 374 53.45 -29.33 20.40
N GLU A 375 52.62 -28.34 20.70
CA GLU A 375 52.95 -27.28 21.66
C GLU A 375 53.16 -27.83 23.08
N ILE A 376 52.30 -28.74 23.54
CA ILE A 376 52.47 -29.43 24.82
C ILE A 376 53.82 -30.17 24.87
N ASN A 377 54.16 -30.93 23.81
CA ASN A 377 55.44 -31.62 23.73
C ASN A 377 56.64 -30.68 23.79
N TYR A 378 56.57 -29.51 23.13
CA TYR A 378 57.62 -28.49 23.22
C TYR A 378 57.67 -27.86 24.61
N ALA A 379 56.52 -27.55 25.23
CA ALA A 379 56.46 -26.96 26.56
C ALA A 379 57.09 -27.87 27.61
N ILE A 380 56.78 -29.18 27.57
CA ILE A 380 57.37 -30.20 28.47
C ILE A 380 58.88 -30.33 28.25
N ARG A 381 59.33 -30.36 26.99
CA ARG A 381 60.77 -30.48 26.67
C ARG A 381 61.58 -29.26 27.08
N ASN A 382 61.00 -28.06 26.98
CA ASN A 382 61.68 -26.81 27.28
C ASN A 382 61.72 -26.49 28.78
N THR A 383 60.84 -27.10 29.59
CA THR A 383 60.82 -26.96 31.05
C THR A 383 61.71 -28.03 31.69
N HIS A 384 63.03 -27.94 31.53
CA HIS A 384 63.96 -28.88 32.18
C HIS A 384 64.00 -28.68 33.71
N GLY A 385 63.42 -29.61 34.49
CA GLY A 385 63.46 -29.64 35.96
C GLY A 385 62.65 -30.76 36.62
N LEU A 386 62.86 -31.02 37.92
CA LEU A 386 62.26 -32.11 38.73
C LEU A 386 60.72 -31.99 38.92
N PHE A 387 60.09 -30.86 38.52
CA PHE A 387 58.66 -30.52 38.67
C PHE A 387 58.03 -30.06 37.34
N THR A 388 58.15 -30.90 36.33
CA THR A 388 57.92 -30.66 34.89
C THR A 388 56.46 -30.47 34.41
N PRO A 389 55.41 -31.06 35.01
CA PRO A 389 54.05 -30.99 34.43
C PRO A 389 53.31 -29.66 34.64
N ASP A 390 53.42 -29.05 35.82
CA ASP A 390 52.56 -27.93 36.22
C ASP A 390 52.91 -26.64 35.46
N THR A 391 54.20 -26.39 35.25
CA THR A 391 54.70 -25.22 34.51
C THR A 391 54.37 -25.32 33.02
N ALA A 392 54.46 -26.52 32.44
CA ALA A 392 54.03 -26.76 31.06
C ALA A 392 52.51 -26.60 30.90
N PHE A 393 51.72 -27.11 31.85
CA PHE A 393 50.27 -26.93 31.88
C PHE A 393 49.89 -25.45 31.97
N GLU A 394 50.46 -24.72 32.94
CA GLU A 394 50.20 -23.30 33.14
C GLU A 394 50.55 -22.47 31.89
N ALA A 395 51.70 -22.74 31.27
CA ALA A 395 52.13 -22.04 30.05
C ALA A 395 51.15 -22.24 28.89
N ILE A 396 50.68 -23.47 28.69
CA ILE A 396 49.72 -23.80 27.62
C ILE A 396 48.35 -23.17 27.91
N VAL A 397 47.85 -23.27 29.15
CA VAL A 397 46.55 -22.70 29.52
C VAL A 397 46.57 -21.18 29.41
N LYS A 398 47.60 -20.50 29.91
CA LYS A 398 47.73 -19.04 29.73
C LYS A 398 47.77 -18.63 28.26
N LYS A 399 48.43 -19.43 27.41
CA LYS A 399 48.43 -19.20 25.95
C LYS A 399 47.04 -19.38 25.33
N GLN A 400 46.22 -20.30 25.82
CA GLN A 400 44.84 -20.43 25.33
C GLN A 400 43.94 -19.31 25.84
N ILE A 401 44.03 -18.94 27.12
CA ILE A 401 43.25 -17.84 27.71
C ILE A 401 43.56 -16.50 27.01
N SER A 402 44.82 -16.23 26.67
CA SER A 402 45.20 -14.98 26.01
C SER A 402 44.57 -14.80 24.61
N ARG A 403 44.20 -15.89 23.94
CA ARG A 403 43.48 -15.85 22.65
C ARG A 403 42.07 -15.28 22.78
N LEU A 404 41.49 -15.29 23.98
CA LEU A 404 40.17 -14.70 24.26
C LEU A 404 40.17 -13.17 24.14
N LYS A 405 41.33 -12.51 24.06
CA LYS A 405 41.40 -11.03 23.91
C LYS A 405 40.81 -10.55 22.59
N GLU A 406 41.16 -11.20 21.48
CA GLU A 406 40.71 -10.82 20.13
C GLU A 406 39.18 -10.87 19.94
N PRO A 407 38.45 -11.96 20.27
CA PRO A 407 37.00 -12.01 20.15
C PRO A 407 36.30 -11.02 21.09
N CYS A 408 36.84 -10.73 22.27
CA CYS A 408 36.29 -9.75 23.20
C CYS A 408 36.40 -8.32 22.65
N ILE A 409 37.49 -7.99 21.96
CA ILE A 409 37.63 -6.69 21.28
C ILE A 409 36.64 -6.60 20.12
N LYS A 410 36.59 -7.62 19.25
CA LYS A 410 35.62 -7.66 18.14
C LYS A 410 34.18 -7.57 18.62
N PHE A 411 33.89 -8.13 19.78
CA PHE A 411 32.58 -8.05 20.42
C PHE A 411 32.20 -6.62 20.82
N ILE A 412 33.15 -5.88 21.41
CA ILE A 412 32.96 -4.46 21.76
C ILE A 412 32.71 -3.63 20.49
N ASP A 413 33.50 -3.84 19.43
CA ASP A 413 33.34 -3.12 18.14
C ASP A 413 31.97 -3.37 17.48
N MET A 414 31.43 -4.59 17.61
CA MET A 414 30.10 -4.94 17.08
C MET A 414 28.97 -4.22 17.82
N LEU A 415 29.18 -3.83 19.08
CA LEU A 415 28.23 -3.06 19.88
C LEU A 415 28.33 -1.55 19.61
N SER A 416 29.49 -1.01 19.26
CA SER A 416 29.66 0.43 18.98
C SER A 416 29.13 0.87 17.60
N SER A 417 28.79 -0.08 16.73
CA SER A 417 28.27 0.17 15.37
C SER A 417 26.75 0.47 15.34
N PHE A 418 26.30 1.56 15.98
CA PHE A 418 24.91 2.04 15.92
C PHE A 418 24.69 3.07 14.79
N PRO A 419 23.54 3.04 14.09
CA PRO A 419 23.26 3.96 12.99
C PRO A 419 23.03 5.41 13.46
N LYS A 420 23.51 6.35 12.64
CA LYS A 420 23.47 7.81 12.82
C LYS A 420 22.03 8.36 12.85
N LEU A 421 21.76 9.30 13.77
CA LEU A 421 20.46 9.96 13.97
C LEU A 421 20.58 11.38 14.58
N ARG A 422 20.29 12.42 13.77
CA ARG A 422 20.05 13.86 14.07
C ARG A 422 21.02 14.63 15.01
N ASP A 423 21.70 15.58 14.39
CA ASP A 423 23.05 16.12 14.62
C ASP A 423 23.51 16.54 16.04
N GLU A 424 22.68 17.06 16.95
CA GLU A 424 23.17 17.54 18.28
C GLU A 424 22.90 16.56 19.43
N THR A 425 21.69 16.00 19.50
CA THR A 425 21.41 14.89 20.44
C THR A 425 22.25 13.66 20.06
N GLU A 426 22.45 13.42 18.75
CA GLU A 426 23.39 12.42 18.26
C GLU A 426 24.77 12.61 18.85
N LYS A 427 25.29 13.83 18.76
CA LYS A 427 26.66 14.12 19.12
C LYS A 427 26.90 13.89 20.60
N ILE A 428 25.97 14.31 21.47
CA ILE A 428 26.08 14.06 22.91
C ILE A 428 26.04 12.56 23.21
N VAL A 429 25.05 11.85 22.66
CA VAL A 429 24.88 10.41 22.92
C VAL A 429 26.05 9.59 22.36
N THR A 430 26.53 9.90 21.15
CA THR A 430 27.68 9.22 20.54
C THR A 430 28.98 9.52 21.28
N THR A 431 29.16 10.75 21.78
CA THR A 431 30.32 11.10 22.62
C THR A 431 30.32 10.28 23.90
N GLU A 432 29.17 10.19 24.59
CA GLU A 432 29.05 9.37 25.81
C GLU A 432 29.29 7.89 25.53
N ILE A 433 28.75 7.35 24.43
CA ILE A 433 29.01 5.96 24.01
C ILE A 433 30.50 5.73 23.74
N GLN A 434 31.19 6.66 23.09
CA GLN A 434 32.64 6.57 22.84
C GLN A 434 33.46 6.66 24.14
N GLU A 435 33.05 7.50 25.10
CA GLU A 435 33.67 7.54 26.41
C GLU A 435 33.48 6.24 27.19
N LEU A 436 32.29 5.61 27.10
CA LEU A 436 32.04 4.30 27.69
C LEU A 436 32.82 3.18 26.98
N GLU A 437 32.97 3.26 25.66
CA GLU A 437 33.81 2.35 24.88
C GLU A 437 35.27 2.41 25.36
N SER A 438 35.79 3.61 25.64
CA SER A 438 37.14 3.79 26.20
C SER A 438 37.32 3.12 27.58
N LYS A 439 36.24 2.97 28.36
CA LYS A 439 36.22 2.24 29.64
C LYS A 439 36.11 0.73 29.49
N SER A 440 35.92 0.22 28.27
CA SER A 440 35.84 -1.23 27.98
C SER A 440 37.16 -1.97 28.17
N PHE A 441 38.24 -1.29 28.59
CA PHE A 441 39.45 -1.91 29.15
C PHE A 441 39.14 -2.90 30.27
N GLN A 442 38.01 -2.73 30.98
CA GLN A 442 37.58 -3.66 32.02
C GLN A 442 37.38 -5.10 31.51
N VAL A 443 36.99 -5.29 30.24
CA VAL A 443 36.88 -6.63 29.64
C VAL A 443 38.26 -7.27 29.46
N LEU A 444 39.28 -6.48 29.09
CA LEU A 444 40.65 -6.94 28.99
C LEU A 444 41.23 -7.27 30.38
N LEU A 445 40.88 -6.46 31.39
CA LEU A 445 41.26 -6.72 32.78
C LEU A 445 40.69 -8.05 33.29
N LEU A 446 39.45 -8.40 32.94
CA LEU A 446 38.87 -9.70 33.31
C LEU A 446 39.68 -10.88 32.74
N ILE A 447 40.20 -10.74 31.51
CA ILE A 447 41.08 -11.75 30.91
C ILE A 447 42.42 -11.78 31.64
N ASP A 448 42.98 -10.63 32.01
CA ASP A 448 44.23 -10.57 32.77
C ASP A 448 44.09 -11.20 34.17
N ILE A 449 42.92 -11.09 34.80
CA ILE A 449 42.61 -11.81 36.05
C ILE A 449 42.66 -13.33 35.84
N GLN A 450 42.07 -13.84 34.74
CA GLN A 450 42.12 -15.26 34.41
C GLN A 450 43.56 -15.74 34.10
N LEU A 451 44.41 -14.87 33.56
CA LEU A 451 45.83 -15.16 33.33
C LEU A 451 46.67 -15.12 34.61
N ALA A 452 46.24 -14.37 35.63
CA ALA A 452 46.99 -14.21 36.87
C ALA A 452 46.98 -15.46 37.74
N TYR A 453 45.87 -16.22 37.75
CA TYR A 453 45.72 -17.38 38.60
C TYR A 453 44.87 -18.48 37.96
N ILE A 454 45.42 -19.69 37.84
CA ILE A 454 44.70 -20.88 37.38
C ILE A 454 44.27 -21.68 38.61
N ASN A 455 42.97 -21.73 38.86
CA ASN A 455 42.40 -22.46 40.00
C ASN A 455 42.22 -23.95 39.68
N THR A 456 43.20 -24.77 40.01
CA THR A 456 43.10 -26.25 39.88
C THR A 456 42.24 -26.91 40.94
N LYS A 457 41.68 -26.14 41.90
CA LYS A 457 40.69 -26.63 42.89
C LYS A 457 39.24 -26.34 42.50
N HIS A 458 39.02 -25.82 41.29
CA HIS A 458 37.66 -25.58 40.79
C HIS A 458 36.89 -26.90 40.74
N GLU A 459 35.60 -26.86 41.08
CA GLU A 459 34.75 -28.06 41.16
C GLU A 459 34.66 -28.83 39.83
N ASP A 460 34.67 -28.10 38.71
CA ASP A 460 34.70 -28.69 37.36
C ASP A 460 36.09 -29.10 36.86
N PHE A 461 37.17 -28.84 37.61
CA PHE A 461 38.53 -29.25 37.21
C PHE A 461 38.81 -30.69 37.62
N VAL A 462 38.56 -31.63 36.70
CA VAL A 462 38.86 -33.05 36.88
C VAL A 462 40.32 -33.33 36.52
N GLY A 463 41.24 -33.05 37.45
CA GLY A 463 42.67 -33.31 37.29
C GLY A 463 43.35 -33.55 38.64
N PHE A 464 44.30 -34.49 38.67
CA PHE A 464 44.93 -35.04 39.88
C PHE A 464 43.96 -35.78 40.81
N THR A 465 43.48 -36.96 40.39
CA THR A 465 43.10 -37.99 41.37
C THR A 465 44.33 -38.34 42.19
N LYS A 466 44.29 -38.07 43.50
CA LYS A 466 45.26 -38.61 44.46
C LYS A 466 45.31 -40.13 44.42
#